data_AF-A0A5C3KE85-F1
#
_entry.id   AF-A0A5C3KE85-F1
#
_cell.length_a   1.000
_cell.length_b   1.000
_cell.length_c   1.000
_cell.angle_alpha   90.00
_cell.angle_beta   90.00
_cell.angle_gamma   90.00
#
_symmetry.space_group_name_H-M   'P 1'
#
loop_
_entity.id
_entity.type
_entity.pdbx_description
1 polymer ?
#
loop_
_entity_poly.entity_id
_entity_poly.type
_entity_poly.pdbx_seq_one_letter_code
_entity_poly.pdbx_strand_id
1 'polypeptide(L)'
;MKENWKQKIISYKETNYRSADKSDFTHLFSHAYMVSFVPDTIIAAFRVTGVHPYSRDVISKDQMKPSLTTSTKGTFPLPQPSPVHAIMAALLKNPPTAFDTSPSTNPALTGTPRRSCTCFDADNDFTPSKRMRTMYSSLSLTSSGSFLVSKDKLTSTMLVAPPVLENIPPLPQPNWTLAKKSPVDTTVDNLQCENKILHTHLKQASIINSAVGLCQAASTKQAETI
;
A
#
# COMPACT_ATOMS: atom_id res chain seq x y z
N MET A 1 -26.92 28.08 -8.10
CA MET A 1 -26.31 27.86 -6.77
C MET A 1 -25.93 29.15 -6.06
N LYS A 2 -25.01 29.98 -6.59
CA LYS A 2 -24.55 31.21 -5.90
C LYS A 2 -25.68 32.15 -5.47
N GLU A 3 -26.71 32.31 -6.32
CA GLU A 3 -27.85 33.18 -6.02
C GLU A 3 -28.72 32.63 -4.88
N ASN A 4 -29.15 31.36 -4.98
CA ASN A 4 -29.91 30.69 -3.92
C ASN A 4 -29.16 30.67 -2.58
N TRP A 5 -27.83 30.55 -2.60
CA TRP A 5 -27.01 30.65 -1.39
C TRP A 5 -27.10 32.05 -0.75
N LYS A 6 -26.93 33.12 -1.54
CA LYS A 6 -27.08 34.50 -1.05
C LYS A 6 -28.48 34.73 -0.47
N GLN A 7 -29.51 34.33 -1.20
CA GLN A 7 -30.90 34.46 -0.75
C GLN A 7 -31.14 33.72 0.58
N LYS A 8 -30.60 32.50 0.71
CA LYS A 8 -30.76 31.71 1.95
C LYS A 8 -30.04 32.35 3.14
N ILE A 9 -28.86 32.94 2.92
CA ILE A 9 -28.13 33.69 3.95
C ILE A 9 -28.90 34.95 4.37
N ILE A 10 -29.46 35.70 3.41
CA ILE A 10 -30.26 36.91 3.69
C ILE A 10 -31.51 36.54 4.50
N SER A 11 -32.30 35.57 4.03
CA SER A 11 -33.50 35.08 4.71
C SER A 11 -33.19 34.56 6.12
N TYR A 12 -32.07 33.86 6.30
CA TYR A 12 -31.63 33.40 7.61
C TYR A 12 -31.33 34.56 8.56
N LYS A 13 -30.62 35.58 8.08
CA LYS A 13 -30.27 36.77 8.86
C LYS A 13 -31.50 37.57 9.28
N GLU A 14 -32.49 37.71 8.40
CA GLU A 14 -33.76 38.38 8.70
C GLU A 14 -34.60 37.61 9.73
N THR A 15 -34.63 36.28 9.63
CA THR A 15 -35.45 35.44 10.52
C THR A 15 -34.85 35.32 11.92
N ASN A 16 -33.53 35.19 12.03
CA ASN A 16 -32.84 34.92 13.29
C ASN A 16 -32.21 36.16 13.92
N TYR A 17 -32.22 37.31 13.22
CA TYR A 17 -31.56 38.55 13.61
C TYR A 17 -30.06 38.39 13.96
N ARG A 18 -29.41 37.35 13.41
CA ARG A 18 -27.98 37.06 13.59
C ARG A 18 -27.34 36.58 12.29
N SER A 19 -26.02 36.74 12.19
CA SER A 19 -25.23 36.16 11.11
C SER A 19 -25.16 34.64 11.25
N ALA A 20 -25.03 33.92 10.13
CA ALA A 20 -24.88 32.47 10.14
C ALA A 20 -23.51 32.06 10.71
N ASP A 21 -23.51 31.12 11.66
CA ASP A 21 -22.28 30.58 12.25
C ASP A 21 -21.84 29.31 11.52
N LYS A 22 -20.66 28.78 11.90
CA LYS A 22 -20.13 27.53 11.33
C LYS A 22 -21.05 26.33 11.56
N SER A 23 -21.81 26.32 12.66
CA SER A 23 -22.80 25.29 12.96
C SER A 23 -24.00 25.32 12.00
N ASP A 24 -24.36 26.51 11.48
CA ASP A 24 -25.51 26.69 10.59
C ASP A 24 -25.15 26.43 9.12
N PHE A 25 -23.85 26.50 8.78
CA PHE A 25 -23.35 26.41 7.40
C PHE A 25 -23.88 25.17 6.67
N THR A 26 -23.71 23.97 7.26
CA THR A 26 -24.07 22.72 6.60
C THR A 26 -25.55 22.68 6.26
N HIS A 27 -26.42 23.15 7.17
CA HIS A 27 -27.86 23.18 6.95
C HIS A 27 -28.25 24.18 5.85
N LEU A 28 -27.74 25.42 5.94
CA LEU A 28 -28.06 26.47 4.97
C LEU A 28 -27.52 26.13 3.58
N PHE A 29 -26.31 25.58 3.50
CA PHE A 29 -25.68 25.20 2.24
C PHE A 29 -26.43 24.03 1.60
N SER A 30 -26.73 22.98 2.36
CA SER A 30 -27.47 21.83 1.84
C SER A 30 -28.83 22.24 1.29
N HIS A 31 -29.53 23.14 1.98
CA HIS A 31 -30.82 23.63 1.53
C HIS A 31 -30.72 24.48 0.26
N ALA A 32 -29.77 25.43 0.20
CA ALA A 32 -29.52 26.22 -1.01
C ALA A 32 -29.08 25.33 -2.18
N TYR A 33 -28.29 24.29 -1.89
CA TYR A 33 -27.82 23.31 -2.86
C TYR A 33 -29.00 22.54 -3.47
N MET A 34 -29.86 21.94 -2.65
CA MET A 34 -31.06 21.21 -3.10
C MET A 34 -31.96 22.08 -3.99
N VAL A 35 -32.22 23.33 -3.59
CA VAL A 35 -33.02 24.26 -4.39
C VAL A 35 -32.34 24.62 -5.71
N SER A 36 -31.01 24.62 -5.75
CA SER A 36 -30.25 24.93 -6.96
C SER A 36 -29.99 23.74 -7.89
N PHE A 37 -30.20 22.52 -7.39
CA PHE A 37 -29.89 21.27 -8.09
C PHE A 37 -31.12 20.78 -8.87
N VAL A 38 -31.60 21.62 -9.78
CA VAL A 38 -32.75 21.34 -10.66
C VAL A 38 -32.26 20.78 -12.00
N PRO A 39 -33.09 20.02 -12.73
CA PRO A 39 -32.70 19.43 -14.02
C PRO A 39 -32.10 20.45 -14.99
N ASP A 40 -32.64 21.67 -15.03
CA ASP A 40 -32.17 22.73 -15.93
C ASP A 40 -30.74 23.19 -15.61
N THR A 41 -30.37 23.29 -14.32
CA THR A 41 -29.01 23.71 -13.93
C THR A 41 -28.01 22.58 -14.16
N ILE A 42 -28.43 21.33 -14.00
CA ILE A 42 -27.64 20.15 -14.33
C ILE A 42 -27.37 20.09 -15.84
N ILE A 43 -28.42 20.24 -16.67
CA ILE A 43 -28.30 20.27 -18.13
C ILE A 43 -27.44 21.46 -18.56
N ALA A 44 -27.64 22.65 -17.98
CA ALA A 44 -26.80 23.81 -18.27
C ALA A 44 -25.33 23.56 -17.95
N ALA A 45 -25.03 22.92 -16.81
CA ALA A 45 -23.65 22.54 -16.46
C ALA A 45 -23.05 21.55 -17.47
N PHE A 46 -23.82 20.54 -17.90
CA PHE A 46 -23.36 19.60 -18.93
C PHE A 46 -23.20 20.24 -20.31
N ARG A 47 -24.00 21.24 -20.65
CA ARG A 47 -23.83 22.03 -21.88
C ARG A 47 -22.52 22.81 -21.85
N VAL A 48 -22.16 23.40 -20.70
CA VAL A 48 -20.90 24.14 -20.52
C VAL A 48 -19.67 23.22 -20.61
N THR A 49 -19.80 21.95 -20.24
CA THR A 49 -18.71 20.98 -20.43
C THR A 49 -18.73 20.30 -21.81
N GLY A 50 -19.72 20.60 -22.66
CA GLY A 50 -19.88 19.95 -23.97
C GLY A 50 -20.26 18.47 -23.87
N VAL A 51 -20.71 18.00 -22.70
CA VAL A 51 -21.06 16.60 -22.46
C VAL A 51 -22.48 16.29 -22.94
N HIS A 52 -23.44 17.18 -22.67
CA HIS A 52 -24.83 16.97 -23.05
C HIS A 52 -25.57 18.25 -23.47
N PRO A 53 -26.04 18.36 -24.73
CA PRO A 53 -25.71 17.48 -25.86
C PRO A 53 -24.20 17.45 -26.12
N TYR A 54 -23.68 16.33 -26.65
CA TYR A 54 -22.25 16.22 -26.94
C TYR A 54 -21.86 17.25 -27.99
N SER A 55 -20.97 18.17 -27.62
CA SER A 55 -20.44 19.20 -28.52
C SER A 55 -18.98 19.45 -28.23
N ARG A 56 -18.14 19.19 -29.22
CA ARG A 56 -16.68 19.28 -29.11
C ARG A 56 -16.18 20.73 -29.16
N ASP A 57 -16.99 21.62 -29.70
CA ASP A 57 -16.63 23.03 -29.92
C ASP A 57 -16.77 23.90 -28.66
N VAL A 58 -17.37 23.35 -27.60
CA VAL A 58 -17.58 24.06 -26.32
C VAL A 58 -16.25 24.32 -25.61
N ILE A 59 -15.27 23.43 -25.77
CA ILE A 59 -13.93 23.58 -25.19
C ILE A 59 -13.02 24.14 -26.28
N SER A 60 -12.72 25.43 -26.18
CA SER A 60 -11.77 26.08 -27.10
C SER A 60 -10.34 25.52 -26.94
N LYS A 61 -9.52 25.65 -27.99
CA LYS A 61 -8.10 25.25 -27.95
C LYS A 61 -7.32 25.94 -26.82
N ASP A 62 -7.72 27.15 -26.45
CA ASP A 62 -7.09 27.91 -25.35
C ASP A 62 -7.50 27.39 -23.96
N GLN A 63 -8.72 26.82 -23.84
CA GLN A 63 -9.20 26.16 -22.62
C GLN A 63 -8.64 24.75 -22.46
N MET A 64 -8.25 24.10 -23.55
CA MET A 64 -7.43 22.91 -23.50
C MET A 64 -6.05 23.30 -22.96
N LYS A 65 -5.86 23.24 -21.64
CA LYS A 65 -4.49 23.21 -21.12
C LYS A 65 -3.82 22.00 -21.76
N PRO A 66 -2.76 22.18 -22.56
CA PRO A 66 -2.03 21.04 -23.09
C PRO A 66 -1.61 20.23 -21.87
N SER A 67 -2.05 18.96 -21.81
CA SER A 67 -1.46 18.02 -20.88
C SER A 67 0.04 18.07 -21.16
N LEU A 68 0.81 18.67 -20.25
CA LEU A 68 2.26 18.68 -20.38
C LEU A 68 2.66 17.22 -20.52
N THR A 69 3.24 16.85 -21.65
CA THR A 69 3.75 15.49 -21.91
C THR A 69 4.81 15.08 -20.88
N THR A 70 5.30 16.04 -20.09
CA THR A 70 6.22 15.89 -18.96
C THR A 70 5.54 15.94 -17.58
N SER A 71 4.21 15.96 -17.50
CA SER A 71 3.46 15.99 -16.22
C SER A 71 3.37 14.63 -15.53
N THR A 72 4.31 13.72 -15.77
CA THR A 72 4.72 12.73 -14.79
C THR A 72 5.85 13.33 -13.96
N LYS A 73 5.52 14.19 -12.99
CA LYS A 73 6.48 14.56 -11.94
C LYS A 73 6.70 13.34 -11.05
N GLY A 74 7.55 12.43 -11.53
CA GLY A 74 7.93 11.20 -10.83
C GLY A 74 7.77 9.98 -11.73
N THR A 75 8.84 9.19 -11.82
CA THR A 75 8.78 7.82 -12.33
C THR A 75 7.85 7.01 -11.43
N PHE A 76 6.83 6.40 -12.03
CA PHE A 76 6.04 5.41 -11.33
C PHE A 76 6.80 4.08 -11.34
N PRO A 77 6.84 3.34 -10.21
CA PRO A 77 6.24 3.67 -8.92
C PRO A 77 6.97 4.81 -8.21
N LEU A 78 6.20 5.80 -7.74
CA LEU A 78 6.73 6.89 -6.91
C LEU A 78 7.40 6.27 -5.67
N PRO A 79 8.62 6.71 -5.29
CA PRO A 79 9.25 6.23 -4.08
C PRO A 79 8.32 6.57 -2.92
N GLN A 80 7.78 5.52 -2.27
CA GLN A 80 6.88 5.72 -1.15
C GLN A 80 7.63 6.46 -0.04
N PRO A 81 6.97 7.39 0.67
CA PRO A 81 7.61 8.14 1.74
C PRO A 81 8.11 7.15 2.81
N SER A 82 9.27 7.46 3.40
CA SER A 82 9.99 6.59 4.35
C SER A 82 9.11 5.85 5.37
N PRO A 83 8.07 6.47 5.98
CA PRO A 83 7.19 5.77 6.92
C PRO A 83 6.42 4.60 6.30
N VAL A 84 5.98 4.73 5.05
CA VAL A 84 5.24 3.66 4.35
C VAL A 84 6.20 2.52 3.99
N HIS A 85 7.45 2.84 3.61
CA HIS A 85 8.48 1.84 3.38
C HIS A 85 8.78 1.04 4.66
N ALA A 86 8.87 1.72 5.82
CA ALA A 86 9.07 1.05 7.11
C ALA A 86 7.90 0.14 7.48
N ILE A 87 6.65 0.55 7.23
CA ILE A 87 5.45 -0.27 7.47
C ILE A 87 5.44 -1.47 6.52
N MET A 88 5.68 -1.28 5.22
CA MET A 88 5.75 -2.39 4.28
C MET A 88 6.88 -3.35 4.61
N ALA A 89 8.05 -2.85 5.01
CA ALA A 89 9.16 -3.70 5.47
C ALA A 89 8.78 -4.48 6.74
N ALA A 90 8.07 -3.86 7.69
CA ALA A 90 7.59 -4.53 8.90
C ALA A 90 6.54 -5.60 8.61
N LEU A 91 5.61 -5.34 7.67
CA LEU A 91 4.59 -6.30 7.22
C LEU A 91 5.16 -7.42 6.36
N LEU A 92 6.18 -7.15 5.54
CA LEU A 92 6.88 -8.18 4.77
C LEU A 92 7.76 -9.06 5.67
N LYS A 93 8.39 -8.47 6.69
CA LYS A 93 9.20 -9.19 7.68
C LYS A 93 8.36 -10.03 8.63
N ASN A 94 7.15 -9.55 8.95
CA ASN A 94 6.14 -10.28 9.70
C ASN A 94 4.93 -10.47 8.80
N PRO A 95 5.02 -11.35 7.78
CA PRO A 95 3.85 -11.66 6.98
C PRO A 95 2.75 -12.04 7.98
N PRO A 96 1.51 -11.55 7.82
CA PRO A 96 0.40 -12.02 8.63
C PRO A 96 0.21 -13.50 8.30
N THR A 97 1.01 -14.34 8.96
CA THR A 97 0.93 -15.78 8.88
C THR A 97 -0.47 -16.12 9.36
N ALA A 98 -1.16 -16.92 8.57
CA ALA A 98 -2.55 -17.34 8.72
C ALA A 98 -2.80 -18.21 9.98
N PHE A 99 -2.05 -18.00 11.06
CA PHE A 99 -2.08 -18.77 12.28
C PHE A 99 -2.24 -17.83 13.47
N ASP A 100 -3.49 -17.44 13.72
CA ASP A 100 -4.15 -17.60 15.03
C ASP A 100 -5.64 -17.21 14.96
N THR A 101 -6.33 -17.70 13.92
CA THR A 101 -7.79 -17.91 14.00
C THR A 101 -8.08 -19.25 14.69
N SER A 102 -7.35 -19.58 15.76
CA SER A 102 -7.76 -20.68 16.64
C SER A 102 -8.95 -20.17 17.46
N PRO A 103 -10.15 -20.78 17.35
CA PRO A 103 -11.30 -20.37 18.16
C PRO A 103 -11.10 -20.67 19.65
N SER A 104 -10.03 -21.35 20.07
CA SER A 104 -9.85 -21.82 21.44
C SER A 104 -9.00 -20.92 22.36
N THR A 105 -8.43 -19.81 21.87
CA THR A 105 -7.59 -18.92 22.71
C THR A 105 -8.25 -17.60 23.08
N ASN A 106 -9.48 -17.36 22.60
CA ASN A 106 -10.31 -16.28 23.11
C ASN A 106 -11.22 -16.85 24.21
N PRO A 107 -10.89 -16.72 25.51
CA PRO A 107 -11.91 -16.95 26.52
C PRO A 107 -13.07 -16.01 26.22
N ALA A 108 -14.25 -16.58 26.01
CA ALA A 108 -15.47 -15.83 25.81
C ALA A 108 -15.68 -14.93 27.05
N LEU A 109 -15.42 -13.63 26.89
CA LEU A 109 -15.79 -12.63 27.89
C LEU A 109 -17.31 -12.44 27.81
N THR A 110 -18.01 -13.33 28.50
CA THR A 110 -19.44 -13.22 28.78
C THR A 110 -19.69 -11.98 29.64
N GLY A 111 -20.30 -10.96 29.04
CA GLY A 111 -21.25 -10.06 29.70
C GLY A 111 -20.72 -9.00 30.68
N THR A 112 -20.51 -7.78 30.16
CA THR A 112 -20.76 -6.45 30.80
C THR A 112 -19.97 -6.04 32.05
N PRO A 113 -19.81 -4.74 32.40
CA PRO A 113 -20.31 -3.51 31.79
C PRO A 113 -19.19 -2.61 31.23
N ARG A 114 -19.61 -1.55 30.54
CA ARG A 114 -18.85 -0.40 30.04
C ARG A 114 -17.97 0.17 31.17
N ARG A 115 -16.73 -0.32 31.32
CA ARG A 115 -15.72 0.29 32.19
C ARG A 115 -15.31 1.61 31.57
N SER A 116 -15.67 2.69 32.23
CA SER A 116 -15.01 3.99 32.09
C SER A 116 -13.50 3.77 32.19
N CYS A 117 -12.80 4.16 31.12
CA CYS A 117 -11.37 4.10 31.00
C CYS A 117 -10.75 5.09 31.99
N THR A 118 -10.53 4.66 33.22
CA THR A 118 -9.66 5.32 34.18
C THR A 118 -8.62 4.30 34.61
N CYS A 119 -7.36 4.72 34.51
CA CYS A 119 -6.11 4.02 34.81
C CYS A 119 -5.91 2.66 34.14
N PHE A 120 -5.06 2.65 33.11
CA PHE A 120 -4.22 1.49 32.83
C PHE A 120 -3.38 1.24 34.09
N ASP A 121 -3.86 0.37 34.98
CA ASP A 121 -2.96 -0.34 35.88
C ASP A 121 -2.07 -1.18 34.98
N ALA A 122 -0.91 -0.60 34.66
CA ALA A 122 0.10 -1.24 33.85
C ALA A 122 0.62 -2.44 34.65
N ASP A 123 0.02 -3.61 34.40
CA ASP A 123 0.72 -4.86 34.65
C ASP A 123 2.12 -4.70 34.05
N ASN A 124 3.14 -4.90 34.88
CA ASN A 124 4.55 -4.63 34.57
C ASN A 124 5.08 -5.45 33.38
N ASP A 125 4.26 -6.36 32.85
CA ASP A 125 4.49 -7.21 31.68
C ASP A 125 3.92 -6.63 30.38
N PHE A 126 3.62 -5.32 30.34
CA PHE A 126 3.14 -4.67 29.12
C PHE A 126 4.29 -4.34 28.16
N THR A 127 4.87 -5.38 27.60
CA THR A 127 5.96 -5.27 26.64
C THR A 127 5.46 -4.69 25.29
N PRO A 128 6.27 -3.93 24.54
CA PRO A 128 5.91 -3.40 23.21
C PRO A 128 5.28 -4.41 22.24
N SER A 129 5.79 -5.64 22.18
CA SER A 129 5.25 -6.75 21.38
C SER A 129 3.84 -7.14 21.83
N LYS A 130 3.60 -7.18 23.14
CA LYS A 130 2.27 -7.43 23.72
C LYS A 130 1.33 -6.26 23.41
N ARG A 131 1.81 -5.01 23.51
CA ARG A 131 1.06 -3.80 23.13
C ARG A 131 0.66 -3.83 21.66
N MET A 132 1.59 -4.20 20.78
CA MET A 132 1.34 -4.30 19.34
C MET A 132 0.30 -5.38 19.03
N ARG A 133 0.41 -6.57 19.64
CA ARG A 133 -0.58 -7.65 19.49
C ARG A 133 -1.97 -7.21 19.97
N THR A 134 -2.06 -6.58 21.14
CA THR A 134 -3.32 -6.03 21.67
C THR A 134 -3.88 -4.95 20.76
N MET A 135 -3.04 -4.07 20.20
CA MET A 135 -3.45 -3.05 19.25
C MET A 135 -4.02 -3.67 17.98
N TYR A 136 -3.35 -4.65 17.37
CA TYR A 136 -3.84 -5.36 16.18
C TYR A 136 -5.17 -6.06 16.44
N SER A 137 -5.30 -6.74 17.59
CA SER A 137 -6.55 -7.39 18.00
C SER A 137 -7.68 -6.36 18.13
N SER A 138 -7.46 -5.26 18.87
CA SER A 138 -8.44 -4.18 19.02
C SER A 138 -8.83 -3.53 17.69
N LEU A 139 -7.88 -3.32 16.78
CA LEU A 139 -8.15 -2.77 15.44
C LEU A 139 -8.98 -3.74 14.59
N SER A 140 -8.69 -5.04 14.65
CA SER A 140 -9.44 -6.06 13.91
C SER A 140 -10.89 -6.21 14.38
N LEU A 141 -11.14 -5.96 15.67
CA LEU A 141 -12.46 -6.07 16.28
C LEU A 141 -13.31 -4.81 16.13
N THR A 142 -12.70 -3.67 15.80
CA THR A 142 -13.40 -2.39 15.71
C THR A 142 -13.71 -2.06 14.25
N SER A 143 -14.98 -2.04 13.86
CA SER A 143 -15.39 -1.60 12.50
C SER A 143 -15.27 -0.09 12.28
N SER A 144 -14.95 0.67 13.34
CA SER A 144 -14.86 2.13 13.36
C SER A 144 -13.47 2.59 13.79
N GLY A 145 -12.85 3.46 12.99
CA GLY A 145 -11.52 4.03 13.28
C GLY A 145 -11.47 5.00 14.47
N SER A 146 -12.49 5.01 15.34
CA SER A 146 -12.58 5.91 16.51
C SER A 146 -11.43 5.73 17.51
N PHE A 147 -10.72 4.61 17.48
CA PHE A 147 -9.54 4.37 18.32
C PHE A 147 -8.32 5.19 17.89
N LEU A 148 -8.30 5.71 16.67
CA LEU A 148 -7.22 6.58 16.15
C LEU A 148 -7.40 8.05 16.56
N VAL A 149 -8.53 8.40 17.17
CA VAL A 149 -8.86 9.77 17.57
C VAL A 149 -9.13 9.79 19.06
N SER A 150 -8.06 9.94 19.87
CA SER A 150 -8.26 10.31 21.26
C SER A 150 -8.88 11.70 21.29
N LYS A 151 -10.00 11.86 22.01
CA LYS A 151 -10.58 13.19 22.27
C LYS A 151 -9.70 14.02 23.19
N ASP A 152 -8.76 13.38 23.88
CA ASP A 152 -7.83 14.03 24.78
C ASP A 152 -6.82 14.84 23.97
N LYS A 153 -6.80 16.14 24.22
CA LYS A 153 -5.88 17.09 23.59
C LYS A 153 -4.46 16.77 24.05
N LEU A 154 -3.63 16.28 23.14
CA LEU A 154 -2.20 16.15 23.38
C LEU A 154 -1.61 17.54 23.65
N THR A 155 -1.16 17.77 24.88
CA THR A 155 -0.45 18.99 25.29
C THR A 155 1.06 18.72 25.39
N SER A 156 1.89 19.74 25.23
CA SER A 156 3.35 19.63 25.38
C SER A 156 3.80 19.23 26.79
N THR A 157 2.90 19.30 27.77
CA THR A 157 3.12 18.89 29.15
C THR A 157 2.95 17.38 29.37
N MET A 158 2.42 16.65 28.39
CA MET A 158 2.26 15.20 28.49
C MET A 158 3.62 14.52 28.36
N LEU A 159 4.11 13.92 29.43
CA LEU A 159 5.37 13.18 29.42
C LEU A 159 5.20 11.93 28.55
N VAL A 160 6.13 11.75 27.61
CA VAL A 160 6.22 10.52 26.82
C VAL A 160 6.77 9.42 27.73
N ALA A 161 6.05 8.31 27.84
CA ALA A 161 6.54 7.16 28.61
C ALA A 161 7.89 6.69 28.03
N PRO A 162 8.88 6.37 28.89
CA PRO A 162 10.18 5.90 28.42
C PRO A 162 10.02 4.61 27.60
N PRO A 163 10.87 4.40 26.58
CA PRO A 163 10.80 3.20 25.76
C PRO A 163 11.11 1.97 26.61
N VAL A 164 10.19 0.99 26.61
CA VAL A 164 10.42 -0.32 27.20
C VAL A 164 11.23 -1.14 26.20
N LEU A 165 12.49 -1.46 26.52
CA LEU A 165 13.33 -2.35 25.70
C LEU A 165 13.04 -3.80 26.11
N GLU A 166 12.55 -4.60 25.17
CA GLU A 166 12.38 -6.04 25.40
C GLU A 166 13.73 -6.75 25.31
N ASN A 167 13.96 -7.70 26.21
CA ASN A 167 15.06 -8.64 26.05
C ASN A 167 14.75 -9.58 24.88
N ILE A 168 15.71 -9.74 23.98
CA ILE A 168 15.60 -10.67 22.85
C ILE A 168 15.37 -12.07 23.43
N PRO A 169 14.39 -12.85 22.92
CA PRO A 169 14.22 -14.23 23.36
C PRO A 169 15.52 -15.01 23.13
N PRO A 170 15.90 -15.93 24.03
CA PRO A 170 17.12 -16.70 23.88
C PRO A 170 17.09 -17.47 22.56
N LEU A 171 17.99 -17.10 21.64
CA LEU A 171 18.08 -17.77 20.34
C LEU A 171 18.70 -19.16 20.54
N PRO A 172 18.22 -20.19 19.81
CA PRO A 172 18.90 -21.48 19.79
C PRO A 172 20.34 -21.29 19.29
N GLN A 173 21.31 -21.88 20.00
CA GLN A 173 22.70 -21.77 19.59
C GLN A 173 22.91 -22.45 18.21
N PRO A 174 23.58 -21.78 17.26
CA PRO A 174 23.80 -22.34 15.94
C PRO A 174 24.67 -23.61 15.99
N ASN A 175 24.31 -24.60 15.18
CA ASN A 175 25.08 -25.83 15.07
C ASN A 175 26.34 -25.64 14.21
N TRP A 176 27.47 -25.31 14.87
CA TRP A 176 28.76 -25.10 14.21
C TRP A 176 29.36 -26.35 13.55
N THR A 177 28.78 -27.54 13.72
CA THR A 177 29.27 -28.76 13.05
C THR A 177 29.14 -28.68 11.53
N LEU A 178 28.18 -27.93 11.00
CA LEU A 178 28.00 -27.69 9.56
C LEU A 178 29.10 -26.82 8.93
N ALA A 179 29.82 -26.03 9.73
CA ALA A 179 30.90 -25.17 9.26
C ALA A 179 32.23 -25.93 9.08
N LYS A 180 32.33 -27.17 9.55
CA LYS A 180 33.48 -28.03 9.29
C LYS A 180 33.37 -28.55 7.87
N LYS A 181 34.03 -27.88 6.91
CA LYS A 181 34.20 -28.39 5.55
C LYS A 181 34.74 -29.82 5.62
N SER A 182 34.07 -30.75 4.97
CA SER A 182 34.61 -32.09 4.72
C SER A 182 35.92 -31.94 3.95
N PRO A 183 37.05 -32.52 4.41
CA PRO A 183 38.32 -32.46 3.72
C PRO A 183 38.29 -33.46 2.56
N VAL A 184 37.59 -33.10 1.48
CA VAL A 184 37.81 -33.76 0.19
C VAL A 184 38.81 -32.87 -0.54
N ASP A 185 40.09 -33.09 -0.23
CA ASP A 185 41.23 -32.58 -1.00
C ASP A 185 41.10 -33.12 -2.43
N THR A 186 40.34 -32.41 -3.25
CA THR A 186 40.32 -32.67 -4.69
C THR A 186 41.62 -32.06 -5.19
N THR A 187 42.66 -32.88 -5.28
CA THR A 187 44.00 -32.47 -5.73
C THR A 187 43.88 -31.70 -7.04
N VAL A 188 44.64 -30.62 -7.18
CA VAL A 188 44.65 -29.75 -8.38
C VAL A 188 44.76 -30.57 -9.67
N ASP A 189 45.48 -31.69 -9.62
CA ASP A 189 45.65 -32.63 -10.73
C ASP A 189 44.33 -33.26 -11.21
N ASN A 190 43.40 -33.58 -10.31
CA ASN A 190 42.08 -34.11 -10.68
C ASN A 190 41.26 -33.05 -11.44
N LEU A 191 41.28 -31.80 -10.96
CA LEU A 191 40.58 -30.69 -11.62
C LEU A 191 41.18 -30.37 -12.99
N GLN A 192 42.50 -30.49 -13.14
CA GLN A 192 43.17 -30.31 -14.43
C GLN A 192 42.86 -31.46 -15.41
N CYS A 193 42.79 -32.70 -14.91
CA CYS A 193 42.40 -33.85 -15.71
C CYS A 193 40.96 -33.70 -16.25
N GLU A 194 40.02 -33.32 -15.37
CA GLU A 194 38.62 -33.10 -15.74
C GLU A 194 38.48 -31.98 -16.79
N ASN A 195 39.20 -30.87 -16.63
CA ASN A 195 39.21 -29.80 -17.63
C ASN A 195 39.72 -30.26 -19.00
N LYS A 196 40.77 -31.10 -19.05
CA LYS A 196 41.28 -31.65 -20.32
C LYS A 196 40.23 -32.53 -21.00
N ILE A 197 39.53 -33.36 -20.25
CA ILE A 197 38.45 -34.21 -20.78
C ILE A 197 37.34 -33.34 -21.37
N LEU A 198 36.89 -32.33 -20.63
CA LEU A 198 35.85 -31.39 -21.07
C LEU A 198 36.23 -30.65 -22.37
N HIS A 199 37.48 -30.18 -22.47
CA HIS A 199 37.96 -29.55 -23.70
C HIS A 199 37.97 -30.49 -24.91
N THR A 200 38.26 -31.77 -24.68
CA THR A 200 38.27 -32.78 -25.74
C THR A 200 36.85 -33.03 -26.25
N HIS A 201 35.88 -33.15 -25.33
CA HIS A 201 34.47 -33.31 -25.68
C HIS A 201 33.90 -32.10 -26.43
N LEU A 202 34.25 -30.88 -26.02
CA LEU A 202 33.79 -29.66 -26.71
C LEU A 202 34.33 -29.57 -28.14
N LYS A 203 35.60 -29.95 -28.37
CA LYS A 203 36.16 -30.03 -29.73
C LYS A 203 35.41 -31.04 -30.60
N GLN A 204 35.11 -32.22 -30.05
CA GLN A 204 34.37 -33.25 -30.77
C GLN A 204 32.95 -32.79 -31.12
N ALA A 205 32.24 -32.16 -30.17
CA ALA A 205 30.91 -31.60 -30.41
C ALA A 205 30.91 -30.52 -31.49
N SER A 206 31.95 -29.65 -31.52
CA SER A 206 32.10 -28.63 -32.55
C SER A 206 32.26 -29.21 -33.96
N ILE A 207 32.97 -30.34 -34.10
CA ILE A 207 33.15 -31.02 -35.40
C ILE A 207 31.84 -31.66 -35.87
N ILE A 208 31.09 -32.27 -34.94
CA ILE A 208 29.79 -32.86 -35.28
C ILE A 208 28.82 -31.77 -35.75
N ASN A 209 28.78 -30.63 -35.05
CA ASN A 209 27.88 -29.53 -35.42
C ASN A 209 28.23 -28.92 -36.80
N SER A 210 29.50 -28.81 -37.15
CA SER A 210 29.89 -28.32 -38.49
C SER A 210 29.53 -29.31 -39.60
N ALA A 211 29.65 -30.61 -39.36
CA ALA A 211 29.23 -31.65 -40.30
C ALA A 211 27.71 -31.65 -40.53
N VAL A 212 26.91 -31.52 -39.46
CA VAL A 212 25.45 -31.45 -39.56
C VAL A 212 24.99 -30.22 -40.37
N GLY A 213 25.64 -29.08 -40.18
CA GLY A 213 25.35 -27.86 -40.97
C GLY A 213 25.57 -28.03 -42.48
N LEU A 214 26.64 -28.74 -42.86
CA LEU A 214 26.93 -29.03 -44.28
C LEU A 214 25.87 -29.96 -44.91
N CYS A 215 25.41 -30.99 -44.17
CA CYS A 215 24.36 -31.88 -44.65
C CYS A 215 23.03 -31.15 -44.84
N GLN A 216 22.66 -30.23 -43.93
CA GLN A 216 21.43 -29.43 -44.08
C GLN A 216 21.48 -28.49 -45.29
N ALA A 217 22.64 -27.87 -45.55
CA ALA A 217 22.82 -27.00 -46.72
C ALA A 217 22.81 -27.75 -48.06
N ALA A 218 23.18 -29.04 -48.07
CA ALA A 218 23.07 -29.89 -49.26
C ALA A 218 21.61 -30.27 -49.55
N SER A 219 20.82 -30.57 -48.50
CA SER A 219 19.41 -30.94 -48.65
C SER A 219 18.53 -29.77 -49.13
N THR A 220 18.81 -28.53 -48.71
CA THR A 220 18.02 -27.37 -49.15
C THR A 220 18.20 -27.05 -50.64
N LYS A 221 19.39 -27.29 -51.20
CA LYS A 221 19.65 -27.08 -52.64
C LYS A 221 18.92 -28.07 -53.55
N GLN A 222 18.64 -29.29 -53.08
CA GLN A 222 17.87 -30.26 -53.87
C GLN A 222 16.37 -29.94 -53.91
N ALA A 223 15.83 -29.22 -52.91
CA ALA A 223 14.42 -28.86 -52.87
C ALA A 223 14.04 -27.68 -53.80
N GLU A 224 15.00 -26.86 -54.22
CA GLU A 224 14.76 -25.71 -55.13
C GLU A 224 14.84 -26.06 -56.63
N THR A 225 15.13 -27.32 -56.99
CA THR A 225 15.28 -27.74 -58.41
C THR A 225 14.11 -28.59 -58.93
N ILE A 226 12.97 -28.59 -58.22
CA ILE A 226 11.71 -29.27 -58.63
C ILE A 226 10.62 -28.21 -58.80
#